data_AF-A0A8T9BVY6-F1
#
_entry.id   AF-A0A8T9BVY6-F1
#
_cell.length_a   1.000
_cell.length_b   1.000
_cell.length_c   1.000
_cell.angle_alpha   90.00
_cell.angle_beta   90.00
_cell.angle_gamma   90.00
#
_symmetry.space_group_name_H-M   'P 1'
#
loop_
_entity.id
_entity.type
_entity.pdbx_description
1 polymer ?
#
loop_
_entity_poly.entity_id
_entity_poly.type
_entity_poly.pdbx_seq_one_letter_code
_entity_poly.pdbx_strand_id
1 'polypeptide(L)'
;MSLPAYLPDKKNEHVSSYAAGDALESDTEGSLINALVLEDHQHDISLRTMSWQKAAWLLCGDQVCLAIMAQTWSLSVLGWVPGLITMIAAGILFWITSMTMHKYIMKNPQIKDICDFGYYVFGKNRLAYEFSGFMLLANNILLIGFHVLTGAKILNTLSDHSLCTVVFSVIVMIMGIVMSVPRTLKHVSFMSMGSAACMGLAILLFLIFSGIEPAPLYGYGGDYPTDGLVHTYAFPLPGTTW
;
A
#
# COMPACT_ATOMS: atom_id res chain seq x y z
N MET A 1 24.36 14.75 -11.55
CA MET A 1 23.05 15.02 -10.94
C MET A 1 22.45 16.21 -11.69
N SER A 2 21.86 15.95 -12.85
CA SER A 2 21.29 16.96 -13.73
C SER A 2 19.81 17.11 -13.41
N LEU A 3 19.43 18.30 -12.95
CA LEU A 3 18.05 18.75 -12.76
C LEU A 3 17.25 18.59 -14.06
N PRO A 4 15.97 18.17 -14.02
CA PRO A 4 15.11 18.28 -15.19
C PRO A 4 14.78 19.77 -15.45
N ALA A 5 14.99 20.18 -16.70
CA ALA A 5 14.77 21.54 -17.17
C ALA A 5 13.26 21.87 -17.20
N TYR A 6 12.91 23.00 -16.58
CA TYR A 6 11.60 23.62 -16.65
C TYR A 6 11.37 24.17 -18.07
N LEU A 7 10.44 23.59 -18.82
CA LEU A 7 9.95 24.13 -20.09
C LEU A 7 8.72 25.03 -19.83
N PRO A 8 8.65 26.24 -20.41
CA PRO A 8 7.62 27.23 -20.07
C PRO A 8 6.25 26.95 -20.71
N ASP A 9 5.19 27.26 -19.95
CA ASP A 9 3.77 27.23 -20.35
C ASP A 9 3.49 28.00 -21.65
N LYS A 10 2.76 27.37 -22.59
CA LYS A 10 1.98 28.10 -23.60
C LYS A 10 0.55 28.28 -23.11
N LYS A 11 0.17 29.54 -22.86
CA LYS A 11 -1.22 30.01 -22.71
C LYS A 11 -2.03 29.71 -23.99
N ASN A 12 -3.33 29.44 -23.81
CA ASN A 12 -4.50 30.00 -24.54
C ASN A 12 -5.75 29.19 -24.10
N GLU A 13 -6.62 29.72 -23.24
CA GLU A 13 -7.79 30.57 -23.51
C GLU A 13 -9.09 29.76 -23.53
N HIS A 14 -10.09 30.26 -22.80
CA HIS A 14 -11.29 29.59 -22.34
C HIS A 14 -12.40 29.63 -23.41
N VAL A 15 -12.89 28.50 -23.88
CA VAL A 15 -14.20 28.43 -24.59
C VAL A 15 -15.01 27.25 -24.07
N SER A 16 -16.12 27.59 -23.43
CA SER A 16 -17.20 26.69 -23.02
C SER A 16 -17.96 26.18 -24.24
N SER A 17 -18.04 24.85 -24.41
CA SER A 17 -19.13 24.19 -25.14
C SER A 17 -19.29 22.77 -24.60
N TYR A 18 -20.16 22.64 -23.60
CA TYR A 18 -20.53 21.36 -23.00
C TYR A 18 -21.36 20.56 -24.01
N ALA A 19 -21.02 19.27 -24.19
CA ALA A 19 -21.71 18.22 -24.96
C ALA A 19 -21.23 17.88 -26.39
N ALA A 20 -20.11 18.43 -26.88
CA ALA A 20 -19.47 17.98 -28.14
C ALA A 20 -18.00 17.51 -27.98
N GLY A 21 -17.48 17.46 -26.76
CA GLY A 21 -16.06 17.21 -26.47
C GLY A 21 -15.62 15.74 -26.40
N ASP A 22 -16.55 14.80 -26.20
CA ASP A 22 -16.21 13.42 -25.80
C ASP A 22 -15.51 12.60 -26.92
N ALA A 23 -15.77 12.93 -28.18
CA ALA A 23 -15.15 12.23 -29.32
C ALA A 23 -13.77 12.80 -29.73
N LEU A 24 -13.55 14.10 -29.54
CA LEU A 24 -12.30 14.80 -29.92
C LEU A 24 -11.25 14.79 -28.80
N GLU A 25 -11.67 14.77 -27.53
CA GLU A 25 -10.75 14.66 -26.39
C GLU A 25 -10.11 13.27 -26.30
N SER A 26 -10.84 12.19 -26.60
CA SER A 26 -10.29 10.82 -26.52
C SER A 26 -9.13 10.56 -27.51
N ASP A 27 -9.21 11.13 -28.71
CA ASP A 27 -8.17 11.00 -29.75
C ASP A 27 -6.92 11.81 -29.37
N THR A 28 -7.12 12.95 -28.72
CA THR A 28 -6.03 13.81 -28.22
C THR A 28 -5.33 13.18 -27.01
N GLU A 29 -6.08 12.66 -26.03
CA GLU A 29 -5.54 11.95 -24.86
C GLU A 29 -4.78 10.69 -25.26
N GLY A 30 -5.33 9.88 -26.18
CA GLY A 30 -4.67 8.70 -26.72
C GLY A 30 -3.37 9.02 -27.44
N SER A 31 -3.34 10.10 -28.24
CA SER A 31 -2.13 10.56 -28.91
C SER A 31 -1.03 11.03 -27.94
N LEU A 32 -1.42 11.69 -26.83
CA LEU A 32 -0.50 12.19 -25.81
C LEU A 32 0.12 11.05 -24.99
N ILE A 33 -0.67 10.02 -24.64
CA ILE A 33 -0.16 8.82 -23.97
C ILE A 33 0.83 8.08 -24.88
N ASN A 34 0.51 7.91 -26.16
CA ASN A 34 1.41 7.25 -27.12
C ASN A 34 2.74 8.00 -27.28
N ALA A 35 2.71 9.34 -27.34
CA ALA A 35 3.92 10.16 -27.39
C ALA A 35 4.81 9.97 -26.14
N LEU A 36 4.20 9.93 -24.95
CA LEU A 36 4.91 9.69 -23.69
C LEU A 36 5.46 8.26 -23.57
N VAL A 37 4.78 7.26 -24.14
CA VAL A 37 5.28 5.87 -24.20
C VAL A 37 6.50 5.77 -25.12
N LEU A 38 6.48 6.47 -26.26
CA LEU A 38 7.62 6.57 -27.17
C LEU A 38 8.84 7.22 -26.50
N GLU A 39 8.63 8.29 -25.71
CA GLU A 39 9.69 8.91 -24.90
C GLU A 39 10.26 7.94 -23.86
N ASP A 40 9.41 7.15 -23.20
CA ASP A 40 9.81 6.20 -22.15
C ASP A 40 10.60 5.00 -22.70
N HIS A 41 10.43 4.66 -23.99
CA HIS A 41 11.25 3.67 -24.69
C HIS A 41 12.66 4.17 -25.02
N GLN A 42 12.94 5.47 -24.92
CA GLN A 42 14.27 6.04 -25.13
C GLN A 42 15.16 5.99 -23.87
N HIS A 43 14.57 5.78 -22.68
CA HIS A 43 15.32 5.61 -21.44
C HIS A 43 15.74 4.15 -21.22
N ASP A 44 16.90 3.96 -20.59
CA ASP A 44 17.49 2.64 -20.24
C ASP A 44 16.58 1.82 -19.28
N ILE A 45 15.68 2.52 -18.58
CA ILE A 45 14.65 1.92 -17.72
C ILE A 45 13.28 2.36 -18.25
N SER A 46 12.57 1.44 -18.92
CA SER A 46 11.18 1.67 -19.33
C SER A 46 10.25 1.50 -18.13
N LEU A 47 9.63 2.60 -17.69
CA LEU A 47 8.79 2.70 -16.50
C LEU A 47 7.34 2.26 -16.78
N ARG A 48 6.86 2.42 -18.02
CA ARG A 48 5.49 2.10 -18.46
C ARG A 48 5.34 0.69 -19.05
N THR A 49 5.95 -0.31 -18.43
CA THR A 49 5.91 -1.71 -18.91
C THR A 49 4.89 -2.60 -18.20
N MET A 50 4.25 -2.11 -17.13
CA MET A 50 3.33 -2.92 -16.33
C MET A 50 1.87 -2.70 -16.76
N SER A 51 1.18 -3.80 -17.11
CA SER A 51 -0.27 -3.77 -17.33
C SER A 51 -1.01 -3.41 -16.04
N TRP A 52 -2.09 -2.64 -16.16
CA TRP A 52 -2.94 -2.25 -15.04
C TRP A 52 -3.43 -3.45 -14.21
N GLN A 53 -3.66 -4.61 -14.84
CA GLN A 53 -4.07 -5.83 -14.13
C GLN A 53 -3.00 -6.32 -13.15
N LYS A 54 -1.73 -6.33 -13.58
CA LYS A 54 -0.61 -6.73 -12.72
C LYS A 54 -0.42 -5.72 -11.59
N ALA A 55 -0.58 -4.42 -11.89
CA ALA A 55 -0.56 -3.36 -10.90
C ALA A 55 -1.63 -3.54 -9.82
N ALA A 56 -2.86 -3.80 -10.23
CA ALA A 56 -4.01 -3.94 -9.36
C ALA A 56 -3.86 -5.15 -8.42
N TRP A 57 -3.45 -6.30 -8.94
CA TRP A 57 -3.21 -7.50 -8.13
C TRP A 57 -2.07 -7.31 -7.13
N LEU A 58 -0.98 -6.67 -7.57
CA LEU A 58 0.16 -6.38 -6.71
C LEU A 58 -0.23 -5.44 -5.56
N LEU A 59 -0.93 -4.34 -5.87
CA LEU A 59 -1.37 -3.37 -4.87
C LEU A 59 -2.42 -3.98 -3.93
N CYS A 60 -3.36 -4.77 -4.46
CA CYS A 60 -4.35 -5.46 -3.66
C CYS A 60 -3.69 -6.43 -2.66
N GLY A 61 -2.74 -7.25 -3.11
CA GLY A 61 -2.05 -8.22 -2.26
C GLY A 61 -1.30 -7.58 -1.10
N ASP A 62 -0.60 -6.47 -1.37
CA ASP A 62 0.12 -5.70 -0.35
C ASP A 62 -0.83 -5.12 0.72
N GLN A 63 -1.89 -4.45 0.27
CA GLN A 63 -2.80 -3.74 1.18
C GLN A 63 -3.67 -4.70 2.01
N VAL A 64 -4.12 -5.82 1.43
CA VAL A 64 -4.92 -6.82 2.15
C VAL A 64 -4.13 -7.44 3.30
N CYS A 65 -2.84 -7.72 3.09
CA CYS A 65 -1.97 -8.28 4.13
C CYS A 65 -1.85 -7.35 5.34
N LEU A 66 -1.50 -6.08 5.09
CA LEU A 66 -1.35 -5.07 6.13
C LEU A 66 -2.65 -4.85 6.91
N ALA A 67 -3.78 -4.80 6.18
CA ALA A 67 -5.09 -4.58 6.76
C ALA A 67 -5.49 -5.71 7.72
N ILE A 68 -5.35 -6.98 7.32
CA ILE A 68 -5.78 -8.13 8.14
C ILE A 68 -5.01 -8.18 9.47
N MET A 69 -3.69 -7.93 9.45
CA MET A 69 -2.88 -7.99 10.67
C MET A 69 -3.26 -6.91 11.70
N ALA A 70 -3.58 -5.70 11.23
CA ALA A 70 -3.94 -4.59 12.11
C ALA A 70 -5.42 -4.61 12.52
N GLN A 71 -6.31 -5.02 11.61
CA GLN A 71 -7.76 -5.02 11.83
C GLN A 71 -8.19 -6.07 12.86
N THR A 72 -7.57 -7.25 12.87
CA THR A 72 -7.88 -8.28 13.87
C THR A 72 -7.61 -7.79 15.29
N TRP A 73 -6.49 -7.09 15.50
CA TRP A 73 -6.20 -6.44 16.78
C TRP A 73 -7.25 -5.39 17.11
N SER A 74 -7.51 -4.44 16.20
CA SER A 74 -8.46 -3.35 16.44
C SER A 74 -9.83 -3.86 16.88
N LEU A 75 -10.33 -4.92 16.23
CA LEU A 75 -11.61 -5.57 16.59
C LEU A 75 -11.57 -6.21 17.99
N SER A 76 -10.44 -6.78 18.40
CA SER A 76 -10.29 -7.36 19.75
C SER A 76 -10.36 -6.31 20.88
N VAL A 77 -9.93 -5.08 20.60
CA VAL A 77 -9.88 -3.99 21.60
C VAL A 77 -11.16 -3.16 21.59
N LEU A 78 -11.62 -2.73 20.41
CA LEU A 78 -12.80 -1.88 20.27
C LEU A 78 -14.10 -2.68 20.39
N GLY A 79 -14.08 -3.97 20.04
CA GLY A 79 -15.28 -4.78 19.87
C GLY A 79 -15.91 -4.61 18.48
N TRP A 80 -16.86 -5.50 18.17
CA TRP A 80 -17.43 -5.64 16.82
C TRP A 80 -18.12 -4.37 16.30
N VAL A 81 -18.94 -3.71 17.12
CA VAL A 81 -19.76 -2.58 16.66
C VAL A 81 -18.91 -1.37 16.29
N PRO A 82 -18.11 -0.78 17.20
CA PRO A 82 -17.28 0.37 16.86
C PRO A 82 -16.14 0.02 15.88
N GLY A 83 -15.61 -1.20 15.91
CA GLY A 83 -14.62 -1.66 14.94
C GLY A 83 -15.16 -1.69 13.52
N LEU A 84 -16.37 -2.21 13.31
CA LEU A 84 -16.98 -2.24 11.97
C LEU A 84 -17.34 -0.83 11.47
N ILE A 85 -17.85 0.04 12.34
CA ILE A 85 -18.17 1.43 12.00
C ILE A 85 -16.91 2.18 11.52
N THR A 86 -15.81 2.06 12.27
CA THR A 86 -14.54 2.72 11.91
C THR A 86 -13.94 2.14 10.63
N MET A 87 -14.05 0.83 10.39
CA MET A 87 -13.64 0.19 9.13
C MET A 87 -14.43 0.70 7.93
N ILE A 88 -15.76 0.80 8.02
CA ILE A 88 -16.60 1.30 6.94
C ILE A 88 -16.30 2.79 6.67
N ALA A 89 -16.17 3.60 7.73
CA ALA A 89 -15.83 5.01 7.59
C ALA A 89 -14.47 5.22 6.90
N ALA A 90 -13.44 4.49 7.32
CA ALA A 90 -12.12 4.53 6.69
C ALA A 90 -12.17 4.06 5.22
N GLY A 91 -12.95 3.00 4.92
CA GLY A 91 -13.17 2.51 3.56
C GLY A 91 -13.82 3.55 2.65
N ILE A 92 -14.82 4.28 3.13
CA ILE A 92 -15.47 5.37 2.37
C ILE A 92 -14.49 6.50 2.09
N LEU A 93 -13.71 6.93 3.09
CA LEU A 93 -12.71 7.99 2.92
C LEU A 93 -11.63 7.59 1.89
N PHE A 94 -11.16 6.35 1.97
CA PHE A 94 -10.20 5.80 1.02
C PHE A 94 -10.78 5.75 -0.40
N TRP A 95 -12.03 5.29 -0.54
CA TRP A 95 -12.73 5.22 -1.83
C TRP A 95 -12.87 6.59 -2.48
N ILE A 96 -13.33 7.61 -1.73
CA ILE A 96 -13.49 8.98 -2.22
C ILE A 96 -12.13 9.54 -2.67
N THR A 97 -11.08 9.34 -1.86
CA THR A 97 -9.73 9.83 -2.17
C THR A 97 -9.16 9.15 -3.41
N SER A 98 -9.28 7.83 -3.50
CA SER A 98 -8.82 7.03 -4.64
C SER A 98 -9.51 7.42 -5.94
N MET A 99 -10.84 7.56 -5.92
CA MET A 99 -11.62 7.97 -7.10
C MET A 99 -11.29 9.41 -7.53
N THR A 100 -11.07 10.32 -6.59
CA THR A 100 -10.69 11.70 -6.88
C THR A 100 -9.30 11.77 -7.51
N MET A 101 -8.34 11.02 -6.94
CA MET A 101 -6.98 10.93 -7.46
C MET A 101 -6.95 10.32 -8.86
N HIS A 102 -7.69 9.23 -9.09
CA HIS A 102 -7.77 8.57 -10.39
C HIS A 102 -8.27 9.53 -11.49
N LYS A 103 -9.38 10.23 -11.25
CA LYS A 103 -9.92 11.22 -12.21
C LYS A 103 -8.92 12.34 -12.52
N TYR A 104 -8.16 12.80 -11.52
CA TYR A 104 -7.16 13.84 -11.72
C TYR A 104 -5.97 13.37 -12.56
N ILE A 105 -5.48 12.15 -12.32
CA ILE A 105 -4.36 11.57 -13.06
C ILE A 105 -4.75 11.27 -14.51
N MET A 106 -5.97 10.78 -14.76
CA MET A 106 -6.47 10.56 -16.12
C MET A 106 -6.50 11.85 -16.94
N LYS A 107 -6.87 12.98 -16.33
CA LYS A 107 -6.87 14.30 -16.97
C LYS A 107 -5.46 14.91 -17.14
N ASN A 108 -4.48 14.48 -16.35
CA ASN A 108 -3.11 15.00 -16.36
C ASN A 108 -2.08 13.86 -16.47
N PRO A 109 -1.99 13.18 -17.63
CA PRO A 109 -1.11 12.01 -17.82
C PRO A 109 0.40 12.33 -17.80
N GLN A 110 0.75 13.61 -17.72
CA GLN A 110 2.11 14.13 -17.51
C GLN A 110 2.64 13.89 -16.09
N ILE A 111 1.76 13.68 -15.12
CA ILE A 111 2.11 13.44 -13.71
C ILE A 111 2.52 11.97 -13.56
N LYS A 112 3.79 11.73 -13.20
CA LYS A 112 4.35 10.38 -13.05
C LYS A 112 4.46 9.96 -11.58
N ASP A 113 4.78 10.91 -10.71
CA ASP A 113 5.04 10.66 -9.29
C ASP A 113 4.10 11.47 -8.37
N ILE A 114 3.96 11.00 -7.13
CA ILE A 114 3.13 11.70 -6.13
C ILE A 114 3.72 13.06 -5.71
N CYS A 115 5.03 13.25 -5.87
CA CYS A 115 5.68 14.55 -5.65
C CYS A 115 5.23 15.57 -6.70
N ASP A 116 5.15 15.16 -7.96
CA ASP A 116 4.62 15.98 -9.05
C ASP A 116 3.13 16.26 -8.82
N PHE A 117 2.37 15.26 -8.39
CA PHE A 117 0.97 15.45 -8.02
C PHE A 117 0.80 16.54 -6.95
N GLY A 118 1.61 16.51 -5.89
CA GLY A 118 1.65 17.54 -4.86
C GLY A 118 1.98 18.93 -5.44
N TYR A 119 2.98 19.01 -6.32
CA TYR A 119 3.35 20.27 -6.97
C TYR A 119 2.21 20.88 -7.78
N TYR A 120 1.52 20.09 -8.60
CA TYR A 120 0.42 20.59 -9.45
C TYR A 120 -0.84 20.92 -8.65
N VAL A 121 -1.19 20.13 -7.64
CA VAL A 121 -2.37 20.38 -6.79
C VAL A 121 -2.20 21.65 -5.95
N PHE A 122 -1.00 21.92 -5.43
CA PHE A 122 -0.71 23.11 -4.63
C PHE A 122 -0.27 24.33 -5.46
N GLY A 123 -0.60 24.37 -6.76
CA GLY A 123 -0.41 25.56 -7.59
C GLY A 123 1.04 25.84 -7.96
N LYS A 124 1.81 24.80 -8.31
CA LYS A 124 3.23 24.89 -8.73
C LYS A 124 4.16 25.42 -7.63
N ASN A 125 3.83 25.14 -6.36
CA ASN A 125 4.68 25.53 -5.24
C ASN A 125 5.77 24.49 -4.98
N ARG A 126 7.05 24.91 -5.02
CA ARG A 126 8.20 24.03 -4.76
C ARG A 126 8.20 23.46 -3.33
N LEU A 127 7.65 24.20 -2.37
CA LEU A 127 7.57 23.73 -0.99
C LEU A 127 6.65 22.50 -0.86
N ALA A 128 5.56 22.48 -1.62
CA ALA A 128 4.65 21.33 -1.64
C ALA A 128 5.30 20.09 -2.25
N TYR A 129 6.15 20.26 -3.28
CA TYR A 129 6.91 19.16 -3.88
C TYR A 129 7.85 18.49 -2.86
N GLU A 130 8.68 19.28 -2.17
CA GLU A 130 9.63 18.78 -1.17
C GLU A 130 8.90 18.13 0.02
N PHE A 131 7.79 18.73 0.48
CA PHE A 131 6.99 18.18 1.56
C PHE A 131 6.34 16.84 1.18
N SER A 132 5.75 16.74 -0.02
CA SER A 132 5.20 15.48 -0.53
C SER A 132 6.27 14.40 -0.69
N GLY A 133 7.48 14.78 -1.13
CA GLY A 133 8.63 13.87 -1.21
C GLY A 133 9.07 13.36 0.16
N PHE A 134 9.18 14.26 1.14
CA PHE A 134 9.49 13.88 2.53
C PHE A 134 8.43 12.93 3.12
N MET A 135 7.15 13.24 2.93
CA MET A 135 6.04 12.42 3.43
C MET A 135 6.03 11.02 2.79
N LEU A 136 6.27 10.93 1.48
CA LEU A 136 6.41 9.66 0.77
C LEU A 136 7.58 8.84 1.30
N LEU A 137 8.75 9.47 1.48
CA LEU A 137 9.94 8.80 1.99
C LEU A 137 9.70 8.29 3.42
N ALA A 138 9.14 9.13 4.30
CA ALA A 138 8.80 8.75 5.66
C ALA A 138 7.81 7.58 5.70
N ASN A 139 6.76 7.61 4.86
CA ASN A 139 5.78 6.52 4.77
C ASN A 139 6.45 5.20 4.35
N ASN A 140 7.32 5.22 3.34
CA ASN A 140 8.05 4.03 2.90
C ASN A 140 8.99 3.48 3.99
N ILE A 141 9.71 4.34 4.71
CA ILE A 141 10.59 3.91 5.81
C ILE A 141 9.79 3.23 6.92
N LEU A 142 8.64 3.80 7.30
CA LEU A 142 7.77 3.22 8.32
C LEU A 142 7.20 1.87 7.89
N LEU A 143 6.80 1.73 6.62
CA LEU A 143 6.34 0.44 6.07
C LEU A 143 7.45 -0.62 6.07
N ILE A 144 8.66 -0.25 5.65
CA ILE A 144 9.82 -1.16 5.72
C ILE A 144 10.07 -1.58 7.18
N GLY A 145 10.03 -0.63 8.12
CA GLY A 145 10.15 -0.90 9.55
C GLY A 145 9.08 -1.87 10.06
N PHE A 146 7.82 -1.71 9.62
CA PHE A 146 6.73 -2.62 9.93
C PHE A 146 7.01 -4.05 9.42
N HIS A 147 7.51 -4.21 8.19
CA HIS A 147 7.86 -5.54 7.66
C HIS A 147 9.02 -6.19 8.41
N VAL A 148 10.04 -5.42 8.80
CA VAL A 148 11.14 -5.92 9.63
C VAL A 148 10.63 -6.38 10.99
N LEU A 149 9.78 -5.60 11.64
CA LEU A 149 9.18 -5.97 12.93
C LEU A 149 8.31 -7.23 12.82
N THR A 150 7.51 -7.33 11.76
CA THR A 150 6.65 -8.48 11.50
C THR A 150 7.48 -9.74 11.25
N GLY A 151 8.52 -9.66 10.42
CA GLY A 151 9.45 -10.77 10.20
C GLY A 151 10.18 -11.19 11.48
N ALA A 152 10.60 -10.23 12.31
CA ALA A 152 11.25 -10.52 13.58
C ALA A 152 10.33 -11.27 14.54
N LYS A 153 9.04 -10.88 14.61
CA LYS A 153 8.02 -11.59 15.38
C LYS A 153 7.81 -13.02 14.87
N ILE A 154 7.74 -13.21 13.56
CA ILE A 154 7.58 -14.54 12.96
C ILE A 154 8.78 -15.44 13.32
N LEU A 155 10.01 -14.96 13.14
CA LEU A 155 11.21 -15.74 13.49
C LEU A 155 11.29 -16.04 14.99
N ASN A 156 10.89 -15.08 15.82
CA ASN A 156 10.85 -15.26 17.26
C ASN A 156 9.84 -16.33 17.69
N THR A 157 8.67 -16.38 17.05
CA THR A 157 7.66 -17.44 17.29
C THR A 157 8.13 -18.80 16.77
N LEU A 158 8.74 -18.87 15.58
CA LEU A 158 9.22 -20.13 15.00
C LEU A 158 10.43 -20.74 15.72
N SER A 159 11.15 -19.93 16.50
CA SER A 159 12.36 -20.35 17.21
C SER A 159 12.17 -20.46 18.72
N ASP A 160 10.92 -20.49 19.20
CA ASP A 160 10.56 -20.55 20.62
C ASP A 160 11.33 -19.55 21.50
N HIS A 161 11.44 -18.29 21.04
CA HIS A 161 12.14 -17.22 21.75
C HIS A 161 13.62 -17.53 22.07
N SER A 162 14.31 -18.23 21.17
CA SER A 162 15.73 -18.58 21.35
C SER A 162 16.68 -17.38 21.52
N LEU A 163 16.39 -16.24 20.90
CA LEU A 163 17.19 -15.01 20.94
C LEU A 163 16.30 -13.78 21.16
N CYS A 164 16.93 -12.64 21.46
CA CYS A 164 16.19 -11.39 21.58
C CYS A 164 15.62 -10.91 20.23
N THR A 165 14.40 -10.38 20.25
CA THR A 165 13.68 -9.91 19.05
C THR A 165 14.48 -8.89 18.23
N VAL A 166 15.34 -8.10 18.88
CA VAL A 166 16.22 -7.14 18.21
C VAL A 166 17.19 -7.82 17.24
N VAL A 167 17.76 -8.97 17.62
CA VAL A 167 18.67 -9.73 16.74
C VAL A 167 17.90 -10.29 15.55
N PHE A 168 16.67 -10.80 15.76
CA PHE A 168 15.82 -11.22 14.65
C PHE A 168 15.46 -10.07 13.70
N SER A 169 15.21 -8.86 14.21
CA SER A 169 15.01 -7.67 13.37
C SER A 169 16.21 -7.37 12.49
N VAL A 170 17.44 -7.48 13.02
CA VAL A 170 18.67 -7.27 12.23
C VAL A 170 18.81 -8.33 11.14
N ILE A 171 18.51 -9.59 11.43
CA ILE A 171 18.56 -10.69 10.44
C ILE A 171 17.58 -10.43 9.29
N VAL A 172 16.33 -10.06 9.61
CA VAL A 172 15.30 -9.77 8.60
C VAL A 172 15.67 -8.54 7.78
N MET A 173 16.24 -7.51 8.41
CA MET A 173 16.74 -6.33 7.69
C MET A 173 17.82 -6.70 6.67
N ILE A 174 18.82 -7.51 7.07
CA ILE A 174 19.88 -7.95 6.16
C ILE A 174 19.30 -8.78 5.01
N MET A 175 18.37 -9.69 5.31
CA MET A 175 17.67 -10.48 4.29
C MET A 175 16.92 -9.58 3.30
N GLY A 176 16.20 -8.56 3.79
CA GLY A 176 15.50 -7.59 2.95
C GLY A 176 16.45 -6.80 2.04
N ILE A 177 17.62 -6.39 2.55
CA ILE A 177 18.65 -5.70 1.74
C ILE A 177 19.15 -6.61 0.62
N VAL A 178 19.48 -7.86 0.92
CA VAL A 178 19.97 -8.84 -0.06
C VAL A 178 18.91 -9.15 -1.12
N MET A 179 17.65 -9.32 -0.71
CA MET A 179 16.53 -9.58 -1.62
C MET A 179 16.13 -8.36 -2.47
N SER A 180 16.56 -7.15 -2.09
CA SER A 180 16.31 -5.91 -2.83
C SER A 180 17.36 -5.62 -3.91
N VAL A 181 18.46 -6.38 -3.96
CA VAL A 181 19.52 -6.27 -4.98
C VAL A 181 19.02 -6.46 -6.43
N PRO A 182 18.09 -7.39 -6.78
CA PRO A 182 17.56 -7.48 -8.14
C PRO A 182 16.73 -6.24 -8.50
N ARG A 183 17.40 -5.22 -9.03
CA ARG A 183 16.83 -3.91 -9.42
C ARG A 183 15.93 -3.93 -10.66
N THR A 184 15.75 -5.05 -11.35
CA THR A 184 15.02 -5.06 -12.64
C THR A 184 13.52 -5.30 -12.44
N LEU A 185 12.70 -4.35 -12.91
CA LEU A 185 11.23 -4.36 -12.75
C LEU A 185 10.54 -5.65 -13.24
N LYS A 186 11.09 -6.30 -14.27
CA LYS A 186 10.56 -7.58 -14.79
C LYS A 186 10.68 -8.72 -13.77
N HIS A 187 11.79 -8.78 -13.04
CA HIS A 187 12.02 -9.82 -12.04
C HIS A 187 11.18 -9.57 -10.77
N VAL A 188 11.07 -8.31 -10.36
CA VAL A 188 10.28 -7.88 -9.20
C VAL A 188 8.79 -8.20 -9.39
N SER A 189 8.24 -7.95 -10.59
CA SER A 189 6.82 -8.25 -10.87
C SER A 189 6.51 -9.75 -10.74
N PHE A 190 7.40 -10.64 -11.18
CA PHE A 190 7.21 -12.08 -11.04
C PHE A 190 7.31 -12.56 -9.59
N MET A 191 8.33 -12.09 -8.86
CA MET A 191 8.48 -12.40 -7.43
C MET A 191 7.28 -11.91 -6.61
N SER A 192 6.74 -10.74 -6.93
CA SER A 192 5.57 -10.18 -6.24
C SER A 192 4.32 -11.03 -6.46
N MET A 193 4.07 -11.54 -7.68
CA MET A 193 2.94 -12.44 -7.91
C MET A 193 3.07 -13.74 -7.10
N GLY A 194 4.29 -14.30 -7.00
CA GLY A 194 4.54 -15.46 -6.13
C GLY A 194 4.27 -15.15 -4.66
N SER A 195 4.74 -14.01 -4.17
CA SER A 195 4.49 -13.55 -2.79
C SER A 195 3.00 -13.37 -2.49
N ALA A 196 2.26 -12.73 -3.38
CA ALA A 196 0.81 -12.54 -3.24
C ALA A 196 0.04 -13.88 -3.19
N ALA A 197 0.45 -14.87 -4.00
CA ALA A 197 -0.13 -16.21 -3.98
C ALA A 197 0.16 -16.93 -2.65
N CYS A 198 1.40 -16.88 -2.17
CA CYS A 198 1.77 -17.44 -0.85
C CYS A 198 0.99 -16.77 0.28
N MET A 199 0.79 -15.45 0.23
CA MET A 199 0.00 -14.73 1.23
C MET A 199 -1.47 -15.15 1.21
N GLY A 200 -2.07 -15.26 0.01
CA GLY A 200 -3.45 -15.75 -0.14
C GLY A 200 -3.62 -17.16 0.44
N LEU A 201 -2.66 -18.06 0.18
CA LEU A 201 -2.65 -19.40 0.77
C LEU A 201 -2.52 -19.36 2.29
N ALA A 202 -1.65 -18.51 2.85
CA ALA A 202 -1.48 -18.37 4.28
C ALA A 202 -2.78 -17.91 4.98
N ILE A 203 -3.48 -16.93 4.39
CA ILE A 203 -4.77 -16.45 4.92
C ILE A 203 -5.83 -17.57 4.87
N LEU A 204 -5.89 -18.31 3.76
CA LEU A 204 -6.84 -19.41 3.61
C LEU A 204 -6.59 -20.51 4.66
N LEU A 205 -5.33 -20.91 4.85
CA LEU A 205 -4.95 -21.89 5.85
C LEU A 205 -5.26 -21.40 7.27
N PHE A 206 -4.97 -20.12 7.57
CA PHE A 206 -5.30 -19.51 8.85
C PHE A 206 -6.81 -19.59 9.15
N LEU A 207 -7.66 -19.27 8.18
CA LEU A 207 -9.12 -19.35 8.34
C LEU A 207 -9.61 -20.78 8.55
N ILE A 208 -9.05 -21.75 7.81
CA ILE A 208 -9.41 -23.16 7.95
C ILE A 208 -9.00 -23.69 9.32
N PHE A 209 -7.76 -23.45 9.75
CA PHE A 209 -7.27 -23.92 11.05
C PHE A 209 -8.00 -23.25 12.21
N SER A 210 -8.23 -21.93 12.13
CA SER A 210 -9.02 -21.22 13.13
C SER A 210 -10.48 -21.70 13.20
N GLY A 211 -11.03 -22.27 12.12
CA GLY A 211 -12.38 -22.81 12.09
C GLY A 211 -12.51 -24.25 12.60
N ILE A 212 -11.42 -25.03 12.57
CA ILE A 212 -11.39 -26.43 13.01
C ILE A 212 -10.90 -26.54 14.47
N GLU A 213 -9.93 -25.72 14.86
CA GLU A 213 -9.31 -25.78 16.18
C GLU A 213 -10.28 -25.25 17.27
N PRO A 214 -10.50 -26.00 18.38
CA PRO A 214 -11.46 -25.60 19.41
C PRO A 214 -10.98 -24.43 20.28
N ALA A 215 -9.67 -24.23 20.43
CA ALA A 215 -9.07 -23.14 21.19
C ALA A 215 -7.64 -22.84 20.72
N PRO A 216 -7.15 -21.58 20.82
CA PRO A 216 -5.76 -21.25 20.49
C PRO A 216 -4.80 -21.82 21.53
N LEU A 217 -3.65 -22.35 21.09
CA LEU A 217 -2.62 -22.88 22.00
C LEU A 217 -2.00 -21.78 22.87
N TYR A 218 -1.68 -20.63 22.28
CA TYR A 218 -1.00 -19.49 22.91
C TYR A 218 -1.78 -18.19 22.67
N GLY A 219 -2.04 -17.43 23.73
CA GLY A 219 -2.72 -16.13 23.70
C GLY A 219 -1.93 -15.04 24.43
N TYR A 220 -2.44 -13.81 24.41
CA TYR A 220 -1.79 -12.67 25.08
C TYR A 220 -1.82 -12.76 26.62
N GLY A 221 -2.80 -13.47 27.20
CA GLY A 221 -2.90 -13.68 28.66
C GLY A 221 -2.26 -14.98 29.16
N GLY A 222 -1.87 -15.89 28.26
CA GLY A 222 -1.21 -17.16 28.60
C GLY A 222 -1.59 -18.30 27.65
N ASP A 223 -1.25 -19.52 28.08
CA ASP A 223 -1.60 -20.74 27.36
C ASP A 223 -3.05 -21.15 27.67
N TYR A 224 -3.74 -21.71 26.68
CA TYR A 224 -5.00 -22.40 26.93
C TYR A 224 -4.72 -23.74 27.64
N PRO A 225 -5.49 -24.16 28.67
CA PRO A 225 -6.77 -23.62 29.14
C PRO A 225 -6.68 -22.65 30.34
N THR A 226 -5.47 -22.30 30.79
CA THR A 226 -5.26 -21.42 31.96
C THR A 226 -5.88 -20.02 31.78
N ASP A 227 -5.99 -19.56 30.55
CA ASP A 227 -6.48 -18.23 30.18
C ASP A 227 -8.00 -18.15 29.92
N GLY A 228 -8.72 -19.28 30.04
CA GLY A 228 -10.16 -19.36 29.80
C GLY A 228 -10.56 -19.40 28.31
N LEU A 229 -11.86 -19.28 28.04
CA LEU A 229 -12.41 -19.28 26.68
C LEU A 229 -12.19 -17.90 26.02
N VAL A 230 -11.91 -17.90 24.70
CA VAL A 230 -11.80 -16.66 23.93
C VAL A 230 -13.17 -15.99 23.87
N HIS A 231 -13.27 -14.78 24.43
CA HIS A 231 -14.48 -13.98 24.38
C HIS A 231 -14.35 -12.86 23.36
N THR A 232 -15.35 -12.71 22.48
CA THR A 232 -15.48 -11.54 21.62
C THR A 232 -16.61 -10.66 22.12
N TYR A 233 -16.37 -9.36 22.26
CA TYR A 233 -17.36 -8.43 22.79
C TYR A 233 -17.94 -7.55 21.66
N ALA A 234 -19.24 -7.26 21.74
CA ALA A 234 -19.88 -6.32 20.81
C ALA A 234 -19.44 -4.87 21.05
N PHE A 235 -19.15 -4.54 22.31
CA PHE A 235 -18.74 -3.23 22.80
C PHE A 235 -17.42 -3.36 23.58
N PRO A 236 -16.63 -2.27 23.71
CA PRO A 236 -15.35 -2.31 24.40
C PRO A 236 -15.53 -2.63 25.90
N LEU A 237 -14.54 -3.32 26.47
CA LEU A 237 -14.55 -3.72 27.87
C LEU A 237 -14.43 -2.50 28.81
N PRO A 238 -15.09 -2.52 29.98
CA PRO A 238 -14.91 -1.47 30.99
C PRO A 238 -13.42 -1.39 31.41
N GLY A 239 -12.79 -0.23 31.19
CA GLY A 239 -11.37 0.00 31.50
C GLY A 239 -10.44 0.20 30.29
N THR A 240 -10.93 0.06 29.06
CA THR A 240 -10.22 0.57 27.88
C THR A 240 -10.25 2.10 27.90
N THR A 241 -9.20 2.74 28.40
CA THR A 241 -9.04 4.20 28.34
C THR A 241 -8.53 4.61 26.96
N TRP A 242 -9.25 5.52 26.31
CA TRP A 242 -8.89 6.20 25.05
C TRP A 242 -8.01 7.42 25.29
#